data_AF-A0AA88TW87-F1
#
_entry.id   AF-A0AA88TW87-F1
#
_cell.length_a   1.000
_cell.length_b   1.000
_cell.length_c   1.000
_cell.angle_alpha   90.00
_cell.angle_beta   90.00
_cell.angle_gamma   90.00
#
_symmetry.space_group_name_H-M   'P 1'
#
loop_
_entity.id
_entity.type
_entity.pdbx_description
1 polymer ?
#
loop_
_entity_poly.entity_id
_entity_poly.type
_entity_poly.pdbx_seq_one_letter_code
_entity_poly.pdbx_strand_id
1 'polypeptide(L)'
;MKRNVCGSSPISEWTNVSNKSRKKMHQKTTMGHIASRDLETRSDECSGQQSSVPLPVLEEILLNLPAHQVVQVCRLVCHEWKELVDSAAHWRKRCQREEIQPYDASRTPEDWRLFYFLSKYRQNLLKNPSADDGLRGWKVKCSGGDCWVIEKNRKPIPDTVTRCFVTSYRLCLKQQLIDLNKEGYSDAFMDQVQPHIKISDWYTTRWDCGCEYQICVELLDEKKNPIRTFQPEKVIFSFRNNEPWCQMTHVFKNYGPGVRFVRFTHGGKDTQFWAGHYGIRVTNSSVEICPPDESFRFTNRNLLKNPSAQEGFQGWEIVENGGDRWMTSENRRTFPVTECFVTCFGLCLKEQLIVLKKEGYSDALMDQQQPHIKISDWYAPFSDCGSQYQICVELLDEKKKPISTFQPEKVFFQQGKMYPWRQMTHVFMKYGPGVRFIRFTHGGKDLKFQKGQHGIQVTNSSVEICPTD
;
A
#
# COMPACT_ATOMS: atom_id res chain seq x y z
N MET A 1 -17.12 -15.68 -29.13
CA MET A 1 -16.13 -15.03 -30.02
C MET A 1 -16.05 -13.55 -29.69
N LYS A 2 -15.07 -13.12 -28.90
CA LYS A 2 -14.72 -11.69 -28.76
C LYS A 2 -13.58 -11.43 -29.73
N ARG A 3 -13.81 -10.54 -30.69
CA ARG A 3 -12.80 -10.10 -31.67
C ARG A 3 -11.64 -9.44 -30.93
N ASN A 4 -10.42 -9.92 -31.14
CA ASN A 4 -9.20 -9.16 -30.89
C ASN A 4 -9.22 -7.95 -31.83
N VAL A 5 -9.60 -6.79 -31.33
CA VAL A 5 -9.26 -5.52 -31.97
C VAL A 5 -8.01 -5.04 -31.26
N CYS A 6 -6.90 -5.06 -32.00
CA CYS A 6 -5.61 -4.54 -31.59
C CYS A 6 -5.66 -3.00 -31.60
N GLY A 7 -6.46 -2.41 -30.68
CA GLY A 7 -6.42 -0.98 -30.37
C GLY A 7 -5.51 -0.77 -29.17
N SER A 8 -4.63 0.22 -29.23
CA SER A 8 -3.83 0.67 -28.09
C SER A 8 -4.74 1.07 -26.93
N SER A 9 -4.40 0.68 -25.71
CA SER A 9 -5.14 1.10 -24.51
C SER A 9 -5.02 2.64 -24.34
N PRO A 10 -6.06 3.38 -23.92
CA PRO A 10 -5.99 4.83 -23.68
C PRO A 10 -4.82 5.25 -22.78
N ILE A 11 -4.40 4.39 -21.85
CA ILE A 11 -3.25 4.64 -20.98
C ILE A 11 -1.92 4.53 -21.74
N SER A 12 -1.80 3.59 -22.68
CA SER A 12 -0.64 3.43 -23.56
C SER A 12 -0.48 4.62 -24.52
N GLU A 13 -1.60 5.14 -25.01
CA GLU A 13 -1.63 6.33 -25.85
C GLU A 13 -1.17 7.57 -25.09
N TRP A 14 -1.63 7.75 -23.86
CA TRP A 14 -1.25 8.89 -23.04
C TRP A 14 0.20 8.82 -22.55
N THR A 15 0.67 7.68 -22.03
CA THR A 15 2.06 7.57 -21.52
C THR A 15 3.09 7.85 -22.60
N ASN A 16 2.81 7.48 -23.85
CA ASN A 16 3.67 7.77 -24.99
C ASN A 16 3.74 9.27 -25.37
N VAL A 17 2.70 10.08 -25.08
CA VAL A 17 2.68 11.52 -25.43
C VAL A 17 3.22 12.42 -24.33
N SER A 18 3.11 12.02 -23.05
CA SER A 18 3.81 12.70 -21.95
C SER A 18 5.31 12.86 -22.25
N ASN A 19 5.90 11.85 -22.90
CA ASN A 19 7.31 11.79 -23.29
C ASN A 19 7.76 12.87 -24.29
N LYS A 20 6.89 13.35 -25.20
CA LYS A 20 7.23 14.39 -26.19
C LYS A 20 7.21 15.81 -25.62
N SER A 21 6.48 16.02 -24.53
CA SER A 21 6.21 17.36 -23.99
C SER A 21 7.31 17.87 -23.07
N ARG A 22 7.94 16.99 -22.28
CA ARG A 22 8.99 17.36 -21.32
C ARG A 22 10.39 17.47 -21.93
N LYS A 23 10.69 16.74 -23.02
CA LYS A 23 11.98 16.87 -23.75
C LYS A 23 12.25 18.29 -24.28
N LYS A 24 11.20 19.07 -24.62
CA LYS A 24 11.36 20.47 -25.08
C LYS A 24 11.62 21.47 -23.94
N MET A 25 11.36 21.10 -22.69
CA MET A 25 11.51 22.01 -21.54
C MET A 25 12.93 21.97 -20.94
N HIS A 26 13.75 20.96 -21.27
CA HIS A 26 15.14 20.80 -20.76
C HIS A 26 16.23 21.19 -21.78
N GLN A 27 15.88 21.63 -22.98
CA GLN A 27 16.85 22.18 -23.96
C GLN A 27 17.03 23.71 -23.87
N LYS A 28 16.43 24.38 -22.88
CA LYS A 28 16.54 25.84 -22.67
C LYS A 28 17.35 26.20 -21.41
N THR A 29 18.51 25.56 -21.20
CA THR A 29 19.49 26.05 -20.22
C THR A 29 20.92 25.73 -20.67
N THR A 30 21.42 26.44 -21.69
CA THR A 30 22.86 26.63 -21.88
C THR A 30 23.06 27.97 -22.58
N MET A 31 23.43 29.01 -21.83
CA MET A 31 23.91 30.26 -22.40
C MET A 31 25.35 30.07 -22.88
N GLY A 32 25.62 30.45 -24.12
CA GLY A 32 26.94 30.74 -24.64
C GLY A 32 26.83 31.91 -25.61
N HIS A 33 27.43 33.05 -25.26
CA HIS A 33 27.65 34.18 -26.15
C HIS A 33 28.47 33.76 -27.36
N ILE A 34 28.07 34.18 -28.57
CA ILE A 34 28.95 34.62 -29.68
C ILE A 34 28.12 35.44 -30.69
N ALA A 35 28.83 36.35 -31.34
CA ALA A 35 28.49 37.54 -32.12
C ALA A 35 27.40 37.49 -33.20
N SER A 36 26.89 38.70 -33.44
CA SER A 36 26.01 39.17 -34.51
C SER A 36 26.61 39.01 -35.92
N ARG A 37 25.78 38.56 -36.88
CA ARG A 37 25.62 39.15 -38.22
C ARG A 37 24.49 38.49 -39.02
N ASP A 38 23.57 39.36 -39.44
CA ASP A 38 22.74 39.37 -40.66
C ASP A 38 22.19 38.03 -41.20
N LEU A 39 20.88 37.81 -40.97
CA LEU A 39 20.04 37.18 -41.99
C LEU A 39 18.68 37.86 -42.05
N GLU A 40 18.35 38.22 -43.28
CA GLU A 40 17.25 39.06 -43.74
C GLU A 40 15.87 38.61 -43.26
N THR A 41 15.06 39.62 -42.93
CA THR A 41 13.60 39.57 -42.77
C THR A 41 12.93 38.86 -43.95
N ARG A 42 12.40 37.66 -43.70
CA ARG A 42 11.35 37.03 -44.51
C ARG A 42 10.06 36.95 -43.68
N SER A 43 9.22 37.96 -43.90
CA SER A 43 7.76 37.94 -43.85
C SER A 43 7.10 37.12 -42.72
N ASP A 44 6.72 37.84 -41.67
CA ASP A 44 5.57 37.53 -40.82
C ASP A 44 4.29 37.38 -41.68
N GLU A 45 3.95 36.15 -42.06
CA GLU A 45 2.61 35.81 -42.56
C GLU A 45 2.16 34.48 -41.96
N CYS A 46 1.89 34.47 -40.64
CA CYS A 46 0.91 33.55 -40.05
C CYS A 46 0.44 34.02 -38.66
N SER A 47 0.27 35.33 -38.47
CA SER A 47 -0.29 35.89 -37.24
C SER A 47 -1.82 35.93 -37.30
N GLY A 48 -2.44 35.01 -36.55
CA GLY A 48 -3.67 35.32 -35.80
C GLY A 48 -5.00 35.21 -36.52
N GLN A 49 -5.45 33.99 -36.85
CA GLN A 49 -6.87 33.69 -36.68
C GLN A 49 -7.08 33.25 -35.22
N GLN A 50 -7.48 34.20 -34.37
CA GLN A 50 -8.07 33.85 -33.06
C GLN A 50 -9.28 32.94 -33.31
N SER A 51 -9.40 31.87 -32.53
CA SER A 51 -10.59 31.05 -32.61
C SER A 51 -11.81 31.91 -32.30
N SER A 52 -12.81 31.93 -33.19
CA SER A 52 -14.03 32.74 -33.03
C SER A 52 -14.96 32.22 -31.92
N VAL A 53 -14.51 31.21 -31.17
CA VAL A 53 -15.27 30.47 -30.17
C VAL A 53 -14.75 30.88 -28.79
N PRO A 54 -15.62 31.37 -27.88
CA PRO A 54 -15.19 31.72 -26.53
C PRO A 54 -14.52 30.55 -25.80
N LEU A 55 -13.44 30.82 -25.07
CA LEU A 55 -12.68 29.82 -24.31
C LEU A 55 -13.53 28.86 -23.45
N PRO A 56 -14.60 29.31 -22.75
CA PRO A 56 -15.46 28.40 -21.99
C PRO A 56 -16.22 27.38 -22.87
N VAL A 57 -16.59 27.77 -24.08
CA VAL A 57 -17.26 26.88 -25.05
C VAL A 57 -16.26 25.87 -25.61
N LEU A 58 -15.04 26.32 -25.91
CA LEU A 58 -13.96 25.42 -26.33
C LEU A 58 -13.64 24.39 -25.23
N GLU A 59 -13.52 24.82 -23.97
CA GLU A 59 -13.30 23.91 -22.84
C GLU A 59 -14.41 22.87 -22.74
N GLU A 60 -15.68 23.30 -22.88
CA GLU A 60 -16.83 22.40 -22.86
C GLU A 60 -16.78 21.38 -24.01
N ILE A 61 -16.40 21.79 -25.22
CA ILE A 61 -16.20 20.86 -26.35
C ILE A 61 -15.12 19.82 -26.00
N LEU A 62 -13.96 20.25 -25.48
CA LEU A 62 -12.86 19.35 -25.13
C LEU A 62 -13.23 18.37 -23.99
N LEU A 63 -14.06 18.78 -23.04
CA LEU A 63 -14.54 17.92 -21.96
C LEU A 63 -15.43 16.77 -22.48
N ASN A 64 -16.11 16.97 -23.62
CA ASN A 64 -16.94 15.93 -24.25
C ASN A 64 -16.15 14.98 -25.17
N LEU A 65 -14.87 15.27 -25.46
CA LEU A 65 -14.00 14.42 -26.29
C LEU A 65 -13.22 13.40 -25.43
N PRO A 66 -12.88 12.20 -25.94
CA PRO A 66 -12.07 11.23 -25.20
C PRO A 66 -10.74 11.83 -24.73
N ALA A 67 -10.40 11.63 -23.45
CA ALA A 67 -9.24 12.27 -22.82
C ALA A 67 -7.91 12.02 -23.55
N HIS A 68 -7.70 10.81 -24.06
CA HIS A 68 -6.50 10.48 -24.84
C HIS A 68 -6.43 11.33 -26.12
N GLN A 69 -7.54 11.50 -26.87
CA GLN A 69 -7.58 12.35 -28.06
C GLN A 69 -7.33 13.82 -27.74
N VAL A 70 -7.83 14.30 -26.61
CA VAL A 70 -7.57 15.68 -26.15
C VAL A 70 -6.07 15.93 -26.00
N VAL A 71 -5.33 14.98 -25.41
CA VAL A 71 -3.88 15.09 -25.21
C VAL A 71 -3.09 14.87 -26.50
N GLN A 72 -3.50 13.93 -27.34
CA GLN A 72 -2.74 13.51 -28.52
C GLN A 72 -3.01 14.34 -29.77
N VAL A 73 -4.25 14.80 -29.94
CA VAL A 73 -4.74 15.45 -31.17
C VAL A 73 -5.04 16.93 -30.89
N CYS A 74 -5.99 17.21 -29.98
CA CYS A 74 -6.46 18.58 -29.73
C CYS A 74 -5.34 19.51 -29.26
N ARG A 75 -4.43 18.99 -28.43
CA ARG A 75 -3.25 19.72 -27.95
C ARG A 75 -2.29 20.19 -29.05
N LEU A 76 -2.34 19.58 -30.25
CA LEU A 76 -1.47 19.91 -31.38
C LEU A 76 -2.10 20.90 -32.37
N VAL A 77 -3.37 21.28 -32.17
CA VAL A 77 -4.13 22.13 -33.10
C VAL A 77 -3.56 23.55 -33.15
N CYS A 78 -3.47 24.23 -32.01
CA CYS A 78 -2.89 25.57 -31.90
C CYS A 78 -2.40 25.85 -30.47
N HIS A 79 -1.73 26.99 -30.27
CA HIS A 79 -1.20 27.39 -28.95
C HIS A 79 -2.31 27.54 -27.90
N GLU A 80 -3.44 28.14 -28.25
CA GLU A 80 -4.57 28.36 -27.33
C GLU A 80 -5.15 27.03 -26.80
N TRP A 81 -5.35 26.06 -27.69
CA TRP A 81 -5.81 24.71 -27.31
C TRP A 81 -4.78 23.99 -26.45
N LYS A 82 -3.49 24.15 -26.77
CA LYS A 82 -2.41 23.56 -25.98
C LYS A 82 -2.40 24.09 -24.55
N GLU A 83 -2.50 25.40 -24.35
CA GLU A 83 -2.51 26.01 -23.01
C GLU A 83 -3.73 25.55 -22.20
N LEU A 84 -4.91 25.49 -22.81
CA LEU A 84 -6.11 24.99 -22.17
C LEU A 84 -5.97 23.51 -21.77
N VAL A 85 -5.48 22.65 -22.68
CA VAL A 85 -5.28 21.22 -22.43
C VAL A 85 -4.17 20.95 -21.41
N ASP A 86 -3.13 21.78 -21.34
CA ASP A 86 -2.06 21.65 -20.34
C ASP A 86 -2.46 22.28 -18.99
N SER A 87 -3.57 23.03 -18.91
CA SER A 87 -4.04 23.67 -17.69
C SER A 87 -4.58 22.67 -16.64
N ALA A 88 -4.23 22.90 -15.38
CA ALA A 88 -4.76 22.10 -14.27
C ALA A 88 -6.29 22.26 -14.10
N ALA A 89 -6.84 23.43 -14.43
CA ALA A 89 -8.27 23.73 -14.29
C ALA A 89 -9.13 22.82 -15.19
N HIS A 90 -8.71 22.61 -16.45
CA HIS A 90 -9.41 21.73 -17.38
C HIS A 90 -9.54 20.29 -16.84
N TRP A 91 -8.42 19.71 -16.39
CA TRP A 91 -8.42 18.35 -15.84
C TRP A 91 -9.15 18.24 -14.51
N ARG A 92 -9.10 19.27 -13.66
CA ARG A 92 -9.90 19.32 -12.43
C ARG A 92 -11.40 19.31 -12.74
N LYS A 93 -11.85 20.15 -13.69
CA LYS A 93 -13.25 20.20 -14.13
C LYS A 93 -13.69 18.87 -14.75
N ARG A 94 -12.81 18.24 -15.52
CA ARG A 94 -13.03 16.89 -16.07
C ARG A 94 -13.19 15.83 -14.99
N CYS A 95 -12.28 15.81 -14.01
CA CYS A 95 -12.35 14.96 -12.84
C CYS A 95 -13.68 15.13 -12.10
N GLN A 96 -14.11 16.36 -11.84
CA GLN A 96 -15.39 16.66 -11.19
C GLN A 96 -16.59 16.11 -11.97
N ARG A 97 -16.61 16.31 -13.30
CA ARG A 97 -17.70 15.84 -14.18
C ARG A 97 -17.81 14.32 -14.24
N GLU A 98 -16.68 13.63 -14.13
CA GLU A 98 -16.62 12.17 -14.13
C GLU A 98 -16.60 11.58 -12.71
N GLU A 99 -16.87 12.39 -11.68
CA GLU A 99 -16.91 12.01 -10.26
C GLU A 99 -15.58 11.38 -9.74
N ILE A 100 -14.46 11.73 -10.38
CA ILE A 100 -13.12 11.32 -9.97
C ILE A 100 -12.58 12.37 -9.01
N GLN A 101 -12.72 12.13 -7.71
CA GLN A 101 -12.24 13.05 -6.70
C GLN A 101 -10.89 12.58 -6.13
N PRO A 102 -9.94 13.50 -5.87
CA PRO A 102 -8.81 13.22 -4.99
C PRO A 102 -9.33 12.78 -3.63
N TYR A 103 -8.63 11.84 -2.99
CA TYR A 103 -9.04 11.34 -1.68
C TYR A 103 -9.02 12.44 -0.60
N ASP A 104 -7.96 13.24 -0.57
CA ASP A 104 -7.81 14.35 0.37
C ASP A 104 -8.13 15.67 -0.34
N ALA A 105 -9.31 16.23 -0.08
CA ALA A 105 -9.73 17.52 -0.63
C ALA A 105 -8.82 18.68 -0.22
N SER A 106 -8.00 18.52 0.83
CA SER A 106 -7.01 19.52 1.26
C SER A 106 -5.69 19.43 0.51
N ARG A 107 -5.42 18.30 -0.17
CA ARG A 107 -4.20 18.07 -0.97
C ARG A 107 -4.56 17.97 -2.44
N THR A 108 -4.40 19.08 -3.15
CA THR A 108 -4.58 19.10 -4.60
C THR A 108 -3.45 18.33 -5.29
N PRO A 109 -3.75 17.39 -6.20
CA PRO A 109 -2.74 16.75 -7.03
C PRO A 109 -1.83 17.77 -7.71
N GLU A 110 -0.52 17.48 -7.74
CA GLU A 110 0.45 18.34 -8.43
C GLU A 110 0.21 18.36 -9.95
N ASP A 111 -0.15 17.21 -10.53
CA ASP A 111 -0.49 17.06 -11.95
C ASP A 111 -1.89 16.42 -12.08
N TRP A 112 -2.90 17.26 -12.30
CA TRP A 112 -4.30 16.84 -12.45
C TRP A 112 -4.54 15.95 -13.67
N ARG A 113 -3.74 16.09 -14.73
CA ARG A 113 -3.83 15.22 -15.90
C ARG A 113 -3.33 13.83 -15.55
N LEU A 114 -2.16 13.74 -14.94
CA LEU A 114 -1.59 12.48 -14.46
C LEU A 114 -2.55 11.76 -13.51
N PHE A 115 -3.11 12.50 -12.56
CA PHE A 115 -4.13 12.02 -11.64
C PHE A 115 -5.33 11.44 -12.41
N TYR A 116 -5.93 12.20 -13.32
CA TYR A 116 -7.08 11.74 -14.10
C TYR A 116 -6.82 10.41 -14.80
N PHE A 117 -5.71 10.29 -15.56
CA PHE A 117 -5.44 9.08 -16.33
C PHE A 117 -5.17 7.86 -15.44
N LEU A 118 -4.36 8.03 -14.38
CA LEU A 118 -4.06 6.91 -13.48
C LEU A 118 -5.27 6.52 -12.62
N SER A 119 -6.15 7.44 -12.28
CA SER A 119 -7.36 7.17 -11.49
C SER A 119 -8.49 6.57 -12.33
N LYS A 120 -8.72 7.09 -13.56
CA LYS A 120 -9.78 6.62 -14.47
C LYS A 120 -9.51 5.22 -15.00
N TYR A 121 -8.27 4.96 -15.41
CA TYR A 121 -7.86 3.70 -16.03
C TYR A 121 -7.16 2.77 -15.03
N ARG A 122 -7.46 2.96 -13.75
CA ARG A 122 -6.95 2.12 -12.68
C ARG A 122 -7.47 0.71 -12.82
N GLN A 123 -6.57 -0.27 -12.81
CA GLN A 123 -6.94 -1.68 -12.91
C GLN A 123 -5.90 -2.56 -12.23
N ASN A 124 -6.34 -3.75 -11.80
CA ASN A 124 -5.44 -4.79 -11.33
C ASN A 124 -4.68 -5.40 -12.52
N LEU A 125 -3.36 -5.37 -12.44
CA LEU A 125 -2.46 -5.91 -13.45
C LEU A 125 -2.26 -7.43 -13.35
N LEU A 126 -2.56 -8.02 -12.19
CA LEU A 126 -2.56 -9.48 -12.02
C LEU A 126 -3.77 -10.11 -12.72
N LYS A 127 -3.53 -11.20 -13.46
CA LYS A 127 -4.61 -11.97 -14.08
C LYS A 127 -5.09 -13.05 -13.10
N ASN A 128 -6.40 -13.32 -13.12
CA ASN A 128 -7.04 -14.35 -12.28
C ASN A 128 -6.63 -14.27 -10.78
N PRO A 129 -6.85 -13.11 -10.12
CA PRO A 129 -6.44 -12.93 -8.71
C PRO A 129 -7.30 -13.73 -7.71
N SER A 130 -8.54 -14.08 -8.09
CA SER A 130 -9.54 -14.70 -7.20
C SER A 130 -9.78 -16.20 -7.46
N ALA A 131 -8.94 -16.85 -8.27
CA ALA A 131 -9.03 -18.27 -8.61
C ALA A 131 -10.28 -18.70 -9.40
N ASP A 132 -10.98 -17.76 -10.05
CA ASP A 132 -12.17 -18.06 -10.85
C ASP A 132 -11.84 -18.92 -12.08
N ASP A 133 -10.66 -18.73 -12.68
CA ASP A 133 -10.19 -19.49 -13.84
C ASP A 133 -9.02 -20.43 -13.48
N GLY A 134 -9.17 -21.18 -12.39
CA GLY A 134 -8.13 -22.16 -12.05
C GLY A 134 -6.84 -21.49 -11.55
N LEU A 135 -5.70 -22.11 -11.88
CA LEU A 135 -4.37 -21.50 -11.80
C LEU A 135 -3.97 -20.77 -13.10
N ARG A 136 -4.91 -20.55 -14.03
CA ARG A 136 -4.57 -19.92 -15.32
C ARG A 136 -4.02 -18.52 -15.10
N GLY A 137 -3.00 -18.17 -15.88
CA GLY A 137 -2.24 -16.93 -15.72
C GLY A 137 -1.13 -17.00 -14.68
N TRP A 138 -1.15 -17.97 -13.76
CA TRP A 138 -0.11 -18.14 -12.75
C TRP A 138 0.92 -19.18 -13.19
N LYS A 139 2.21 -18.82 -13.08
CA LYS A 139 3.31 -19.79 -13.20
C LYS A 139 3.55 -20.41 -11.83
N VAL A 140 3.32 -21.72 -11.71
CA VAL A 140 3.61 -22.45 -10.47
C VAL A 140 5.13 -22.60 -10.33
N LYS A 141 5.70 -22.04 -9.26
CA LYS A 141 7.13 -22.13 -8.94
C LYS A 141 7.43 -23.40 -8.14
N CYS A 142 6.55 -23.72 -7.19
CA CYS A 142 6.62 -24.94 -6.38
C CYS A 142 5.20 -25.45 -6.13
N SER A 143 5.00 -26.76 -6.17
CA SER A 143 3.73 -27.41 -5.86
C SER A 143 4.00 -28.65 -5.02
N GLY A 144 4.32 -28.41 -3.74
CA GLY A 144 4.62 -29.49 -2.81
C GLY A 144 3.38 -30.17 -2.26
N GLY A 145 3.53 -31.41 -1.78
CA GLY A 145 2.44 -32.17 -1.16
C GLY A 145 1.38 -32.51 -2.18
N ASP A 146 0.11 -32.30 -1.82
CA ASP A 146 -1.04 -32.56 -2.70
C ASP A 146 -1.33 -31.40 -3.68
N CYS A 147 -0.34 -30.53 -3.88
CA CYS A 147 -0.37 -29.38 -4.77
C CYS A 147 -1.34 -28.27 -4.30
N TRP A 148 -1.63 -27.34 -5.21
CA TRP A 148 -2.62 -26.29 -5.01
C TRP A 148 -4.03 -26.82 -5.31
N VAL A 149 -5.00 -26.46 -4.47
CA VAL A 149 -6.43 -26.63 -4.77
C VAL A 149 -7.15 -25.30 -4.75
N ILE A 150 -8.32 -25.26 -5.39
CA ILE A 150 -9.20 -24.10 -5.40
C ILE A 150 -10.43 -24.44 -4.56
N GLU A 151 -10.66 -23.64 -3.54
CA GLU A 151 -11.82 -23.77 -2.66
C GLU A 151 -12.81 -22.63 -2.91
N LYS A 152 -14.08 -22.87 -2.61
CA LYS A 152 -15.05 -21.78 -2.42
C LYS A 152 -14.64 -20.98 -1.18
N ASN A 153 -14.65 -19.67 -1.29
CA ASN A 153 -14.41 -18.79 -0.16
C ASN A 153 -15.56 -18.95 0.84
N ARG A 154 -15.23 -19.30 2.09
CA ARG A 154 -16.21 -19.51 3.19
C ARG A 154 -16.15 -18.41 4.25
N LYS A 155 -15.20 -17.48 4.14
CA LYS A 155 -15.00 -16.35 5.07
C LYS A 155 -15.21 -15.04 4.29
N PRO A 156 -15.89 -14.03 4.85
CA PRO A 156 -16.16 -12.79 4.13
C PRO A 156 -14.87 -12.05 3.79
N ILE A 157 -14.64 -11.88 2.49
CA ILE A 157 -13.94 -10.76 1.84
C ILE A 157 -15.09 -9.93 1.21
N PRO A 158 -14.95 -8.64 0.85
CA PRO A 158 -15.99 -7.94 0.07
C PRO A 158 -16.65 -8.87 -0.97
N ASP A 159 -17.99 -8.85 -1.02
CA ASP A 159 -18.90 -9.92 -1.49
C ASP A 159 -18.67 -10.46 -2.92
N THR A 160 -17.72 -9.88 -3.65
CA THR A 160 -17.34 -10.25 -5.02
C THR A 160 -16.37 -11.43 -5.10
N VAL A 161 -15.66 -11.79 -4.02
CA VAL A 161 -14.61 -12.84 -4.05
C VAL A 161 -15.15 -14.20 -3.59
N THR A 162 -15.48 -15.05 -4.56
CA THR A 162 -16.16 -16.34 -4.31
C THR A 162 -15.21 -17.53 -4.14
N ARG A 163 -13.93 -17.38 -4.48
CA ARG A 163 -12.94 -18.47 -4.53
C ARG A 163 -11.59 -18.04 -3.97
N CYS A 164 -10.79 -19.04 -3.61
CA CYS A 164 -9.41 -18.84 -3.15
C CYS A 164 -8.51 -20.02 -3.52
N PHE A 165 -7.21 -19.76 -3.54
CA PHE A 165 -6.17 -20.77 -3.70
C PHE A 165 -5.78 -21.30 -2.33
N VAL A 166 -5.59 -22.61 -2.19
CA VAL A 166 -5.20 -23.25 -0.92
C VAL A 166 -3.97 -24.12 -1.13
N THR A 167 -2.98 -23.94 -0.27
CA THR A 167 -1.73 -24.72 -0.30
C THR A 167 -1.85 -26.03 0.49
N SER A 168 -0.99 -26.98 0.15
CA SER A 168 -0.87 -28.26 0.87
C SER A 168 0.20 -28.19 2.00
N TYR A 169 0.71 -29.34 2.41
CA TYR A 169 1.63 -29.54 3.55
C TYR A 169 3.12 -29.41 3.21
N ARG A 170 3.45 -29.26 1.93
CA ARG A 170 4.78 -28.80 1.51
C ARG A 170 4.66 -27.49 0.74
N LEU A 171 5.80 -26.83 0.55
CA LEU A 171 5.86 -25.49 0.00
C LEU A 171 5.18 -25.40 -1.38
N CYS A 172 4.16 -24.55 -1.44
CA CYS A 172 3.43 -24.21 -2.65
C CYS A 172 3.65 -22.72 -2.93
N LEU A 173 4.18 -22.40 -4.12
CA LEU A 173 4.45 -21.05 -4.57
C LEU A 173 3.95 -20.87 -5.99
N LYS A 174 3.27 -19.76 -6.25
CA LYS A 174 2.90 -19.34 -7.61
C LYS A 174 3.33 -17.90 -7.85
N GLN A 175 3.64 -17.59 -9.11
CA GLN A 175 4.11 -16.27 -9.51
C GLN A 175 3.46 -15.77 -10.80
N GLN A 176 3.38 -14.44 -10.94
CA GLN A 176 3.08 -13.75 -12.19
C GLN A 176 4.17 -12.71 -12.47
N LEU A 177 4.55 -12.61 -13.76
CA LEU A 177 5.46 -11.58 -14.25
C LEU A 177 4.65 -10.60 -15.10
N ILE A 178 4.54 -9.37 -14.63
CA ILE A 178 3.79 -8.30 -15.28
C ILE A 178 4.76 -7.49 -16.12
N ASP A 179 4.42 -7.29 -17.39
CA ASP A 179 5.15 -6.45 -18.34
C ASP A 179 4.46 -5.09 -18.41
N LEU A 180 5.09 -4.09 -17.78
CA LEU A 180 4.46 -2.77 -17.60
C LEU A 180 4.20 -2.07 -18.94
N ASN A 181 5.10 -2.24 -19.91
CA ASN A 181 4.97 -1.64 -21.23
C ASN A 181 3.75 -2.23 -21.97
N LYS A 182 3.56 -3.55 -21.91
CA LYS A 182 2.37 -4.22 -22.48
C LYS A 182 1.07 -3.84 -21.79
N GLU A 183 1.11 -3.55 -20.50
CA GLU A 183 -0.06 -3.04 -19.76
C GLU A 183 -0.30 -1.53 -20.01
N GLY A 184 0.55 -0.87 -20.82
CA GLY A 184 0.37 0.49 -21.30
C GLY A 184 1.17 1.56 -20.54
N TYR A 185 2.11 1.15 -19.68
CA TYR A 185 3.00 2.05 -18.95
C TYR A 185 4.37 2.10 -19.64
N SER A 186 4.57 3.11 -20.49
CA SER A 186 5.82 3.24 -21.26
C SER A 186 7.06 3.38 -20.37
N ASP A 187 8.20 2.90 -20.85
CA ASP A 187 9.50 2.95 -20.19
C ASP A 187 9.87 4.35 -19.66
N ALA A 188 9.76 5.37 -20.53
CA ALA A 188 10.07 6.74 -20.16
C ALA A 188 9.08 7.32 -19.12
N PHE A 189 7.83 6.87 -19.13
CA PHE A 189 6.86 7.23 -18.10
C PHE A 189 7.26 6.63 -16.74
N MET A 190 7.62 5.34 -16.71
CA MET A 190 8.09 4.69 -15.49
C MET A 190 9.39 5.31 -14.96
N ASP A 191 10.29 5.77 -15.83
CA ASP A 191 11.56 6.37 -15.43
C ASP A 191 11.41 7.80 -14.89
N GLN A 192 10.59 8.63 -15.53
CA GLN A 192 10.46 10.05 -15.22
C GLN A 192 9.40 10.35 -14.17
N VAL A 193 8.25 9.68 -14.23
CA VAL A 193 7.13 9.94 -13.33
C VAL A 193 7.22 9.06 -12.09
N GLN A 194 7.76 7.84 -12.23
CA GLN A 194 7.86 6.86 -11.14
C GLN A 194 6.56 6.76 -10.33
N PRO A 195 5.39 6.50 -10.98
CA PRO A 195 4.12 6.43 -10.27
C PRO A 195 4.16 5.34 -9.21
N HIS A 196 3.37 5.48 -8.15
CA HIS A 196 3.35 4.51 -7.07
C HIS A 196 2.84 3.16 -7.55
N ILE A 197 3.54 2.08 -7.18
CA ILE A 197 3.13 0.71 -7.47
C ILE A 197 2.60 0.11 -6.17
N LYS A 198 1.27 0.00 -6.06
CA LYS A 198 0.59 -0.60 -4.92
C LYS A 198 0.45 -2.10 -5.16
N ILE A 199 0.77 -2.88 -4.14
CA ILE A 199 0.46 -4.31 -4.09
C ILE A 199 -0.46 -4.61 -2.92
N SER A 200 -1.37 -5.56 -3.12
CA SER A 200 -2.17 -6.12 -2.03
C SER A 200 -2.35 -7.62 -2.20
N ASP A 201 -2.50 -8.33 -1.09
CA ASP A 201 -2.80 -9.77 -1.09
C ASP A 201 -3.62 -10.13 0.14
N TRP A 202 -4.61 -11.00 -0.04
CA TRP A 202 -5.44 -11.46 1.06
C TRP A 202 -5.08 -12.89 1.40
N TYR A 203 -4.90 -13.16 2.70
CA TYR A 203 -4.54 -14.48 3.20
C TYR A 203 -5.32 -14.82 4.47
N THR A 204 -5.63 -16.10 4.66
CA THR A 204 -6.26 -16.59 5.89
C THR A 204 -5.92 -18.05 6.14
N THR A 205 -6.18 -18.47 7.36
CA THR A 205 -5.89 -19.80 7.88
C THR A 205 -7.15 -20.63 7.99
N ARG A 206 -6.91 -21.90 8.33
CA ARG A 206 -7.90 -22.85 8.76
C ARG A 206 -7.83 -22.95 10.28
N TRP A 207 -8.98 -23.14 10.94
CA TRP A 207 -9.02 -23.18 12.40
C TRP A 207 -8.28 -24.38 13.00
N ASP A 208 -8.22 -25.49 12.27
CA ASP A 208 -7.73 -26.80 12.71
C ASP A 208 -6.25 -27.05 12.39
N CYS A 209 -5.52 -26.12 11.78
CA CYS A 209 -4.11 -26.33 11.42
C CYS A 209 -3.30 -25.03 11.43
N GLY A 210 -2.05 -25.12 11.91
CA GLY A 210 -1.08 -24.03 11.71
C GLY A 210 -0.56 -24.01 10.28
N CYS A 211 -0.22 -22.82 9.78
CA CYS A 211 0.31 -22.64 8.43
C CYS A 211 1.26 -21.45 8.34
N GLU A 212 2.02 -21.42 7.25
CA GLU A 212 3.02 -20.42 6.92
C GLU A 212 2.60 -19.71 5.63
N TYR A 213 2.52 -18.39 5.66
CA TYR A 213 2.29 -17.52 4.50
C TYR A 213 3.57 -16.77 4.14
N GLN A 214 3.85 -16.64 2.85
CA GLN A 214 4.97 -15.84 2.35
C GLN A 214 4.63 -15.14 1.03
N ILE A 215 5.19 -13.95 0.87
CA ILE A 215 5.07 -13.11 -0.33
C ILE A 215 6.42 -12.48 -0.67
N CYS A 216 6.71 -12.36 -1.96
CA CYS A 216 7.87 -11.66 -2.49
C CYS A 216 7.46 -10.95 -3.77
N VAL A 217 7.58 -9.61 -3.79
CA VAL A 217 7.32 -8.78 -4.95
C VAL A 217 8.58 -8.04 -5.34
N GLU A 218 8.97 -8.13 -6.60
CA GLU A 218 10.20 -7.52 -7.11
C GLU A 218 9.89 -6.60 -8.28
N LEU A 219 10.43 -5.38 -8.24
CA LEU A 219 10.49 -4.47 -9.37
C LEU A 219 11.76 -4.79 -10.15
N LEU A 220 11.63 -5.12 -11.43
CA LEU A 220 12.73 -5.63 -12.24
C LEU A 220 13.08 -4.69 -13.40
N ASP A 221 14.36 -4.67 -13.76
CA ASP A 221 14.87 -4.00 -14.97
C ASP A 221 14.52 -4.75 -16.27
N GLU A 222 14.95 -4.21 -17.42
CA GLU A 222 14.77 -4.84 -18.74
C GLU A 222 15.38 -6.25 -18.83
N LYS A 223 16.48 -6.48 -18.13
CA LYS A 223 17.17 -7.79 -18.04
C LYS A 223 16.55 -8.71 -16.99
N LYS A 224 15.48 -8.29 -16.33
CA LYS A 224 14.76 -8.97 -15.24
C LYS A 224 15.59 -9.12 -13.95
N ASN A 225 16.56 -8.23 -13.73
CA ASN A 225 17.27 -8.12 -12.45
C ASN A 225 16.45 -7.28 -11.47
N PRO A 226 16.45 -7.62 -10.17
CA PRO A 226 15.72 -6.86 -9.16
C PRO A 226 16.37 -5.49 -8.89
N ILE A 227 15.57 -4.44 -9.03
CA ILE A 227 15.88 -3.06 -8.62
C ILE A 227 15.42 -2.84 -7.17
N ARG A 228 14.19 -3.27 -6.86
CA ARG A 228 13.61 -3.22 -5.51
C ARG A 228 12.91 -4.53 -5.21
N THR A 229 13.00 -4.97 -3.97
CA THR A 229 12.38 -6.20 -3.48
C THR A 229 11.59 -5.91 -2.21
N PHE A 230 10.32 -6.27 -2.22
CA PHE A 230 9.49 -6.37 -1.03
C PHE A 230 9.32 -7.85 -0.70
N GLN A 231 10.00 -8.29 0.34
CA GLN A 231 9.90 -9.65 0.85
C GLN A 231 9.83 -9.58 2.38
N PRO A 232 8.63 -9.40 2.96
CA PRO A 232 8.47 -9.52 4.39
C PRO A 232 8.76 -10.96 4.80
N GLU A 233 9.05 -11.15 6.08
CA GLU A 233 9.14 -12.48 6.62
C GLU A 233 7.80 -13.21 6.60
N LYS A 234 7.93 -14.51 6.75
CA LYS A 234 6.81 -15.42 6.65
C LYS A 234 5.91 -15.24 7.86
N VAL A 235 4.61 -15.10 7.59
CA VAL A 235 3.61 -15.04 8.65
C VAL A 235 3.31 -16.47 9.07
N ILE A 236 3.56 -16.78 10.34
CA ILE A 236 3.34 -18.11 10.92
C ILE A 236 2.10 -18.07 11.80
N PHE A 237 1.16 -18.96 11.51
CA PHE A 237 -0.04 -19.16 12.29
C PHE A 237 0.04 -20.45 13.09
N SER A 238 -0.34 -20.38 14.37
CA SER A 238 -0.40 -21.54 15.25
C SER A 238 -1.69 -22.34 15.04
N PHE A 239 -1.67 -23.58 15.53
CA PHE A 239 -2.88 -24.42 15.66
C PHE A 239 -3.98 -23.71 16.48
N ARG A 240 -5.26 -23.98 16.19
CA ARG A 240 -6.45 -23.30 16.77
C ARG A 240 -6.48 -21.79 16.52
N ASN A 241 -6.25 -21.39 15.28
CA ASN A 241 -6.29 -19.99 14.86
C ASN A 241 -7.50 -19.74 13.96
N ASN A 242 -8.45 -18.93 14.43
CA ASN A 242 -9.64 -18.57 13.65
C ASN A 242 -9.59 -17.12 13.11
N GLU A 243 -8.39 -16.64 12.78
CA GLU A 243 -8.20 -15.27 12.29
C GLU A 243 -9.05 -15.04 11.02
N PRO A 244 -9.65 -13.86 10.86
CA PRO A 244 -10.35 -13.49 9.64
C PRO A 244 -9.38 -13.41 8.45
N TRP A 245 -9.86 -12.94 7.31
CA TRP A 245 -8.97 -12.60 6.22
C TRP A 245 -8.08 -11.42 6.60
N CYS A 246 -6.77 -11.60 6.46
CA CYS A 246 -5.77 -10.57 6.65
C CYS A 246 -5.36 -10.00 5.29
N GLN A 247 -5.25 -8.69 5.19
CA GLN A 247 -4.71 -8.02 4.01
C GLN A 247 -3.24 -7.65 4.23
N MET A 248 -2.38 -8.09 3.32
CA MET A 248 -1.01 -7.59 3.16
C MET A 248 -1.04 -6.47 2.12
N THR A 249 -0.42 -5.32 2.41
CA THR A 249 -0.31 -4.21 1.46
C THR A 249 1.10 -3.62 1.48
N HIS A 250 1.62 -3.23 0.32
CA HIS A 250 2.85 -2.46 0.22
C HIS A 250 2.76 -1.47 -0.96
N VAL A 251 3.49 -0.37 -0.88
CA VAL A 251 3.55 0.64 -1.95
C VAL A 251 5.01 0.96 -2.24
N PHE A 252 5.46 0.66 -3.46
CA PHE A 252 6.75 1.12 -3.92
C PHE A 252 6.66 2.59 -4.33
N LYS A 253 7.54 3.40 -3.75
CA LYS A 253 7.70 4.82 -4.04
C LYS A 253 9.16 5.11 -4.35
N ASN A 254 9.43 6.13 -5.16
CA ASN A 254 10.79 6.61 -5.43
C ASN A 254 11.78 5.47 -5.73
N TYR A 255 11.33 4.49 -6.52
CA TYR A 255 12.06 3.24 -6.73
C TYR A 255 13.26 3.40 -7.68
N GLY A 256 13.41 4.58 -8.31
CA GLY A 256 14.44 4.88 -9.28
C GLY A 256 14.02 4.50 -10.71
N PRO A 257 14.73 5.01 -11.73
CA PRO A 257 14.45 4.64 -13.11
C PRO A 257 14.85 3.18 -13.40
N GLY A 258 14.34 2.64 -14.51
CA GLY A 258 14.71 1.35 -15.07
C GLY A 258 13.69 0.23 -14.82
N VAL A 259 12.63 0.47 -14.05
CA VAL A 259 11.60 -0.56 -13.79
C VAL A 259 10.81 -0.87 -15.07
N ARG A 260 10.77 -2.14 -15.47
CA ARG A 260 10.06 -2.66 -16.65
C ARG A 260 9.09 -3.78 -16.34
N PHE A 261 9.39 -4.56 -15.30
CA PHE A 261 8.53 -5.67 -14.89
C PHE A 261 8.23 -5.64 -13.39
N VAL A 262 7.10 -6.24 -13.02
CA VAL A 262 6.79 -6.56 -11.63
C VAL A 262 6.64 -8.07 -11.51
N ARG A 263 7.46 -8.71 -10.68
CA ARG A 263 7.35 -10.14 -10.36
C ARG A 263 6.64 -10.29 -9.03
N PHE A 264 5.43 -10.83 -9.04
CA PHE A 264 4.64 -11.08 -7.84
C PHE A 264 4.65 -12.57 -7.53
N THR A 265 5.15 -12.97 -6.37
CA THR A 265 5.22 -14.36 -5.91
C THR A 265 4.61 -14.49 -4.53
N HIS A 266 3.74 -15.47 -4.32
CA HIS A 266 3.18 -15.75 -2.99
C HIS A 266 2.82 -17.23 -2.82
N GLY A 267 2.55 -17.61 -1.57
CA GLY A 267 2.06 -18.92 -1.20
C GLY A 267 2.47 -19.30 0.21
N GLY A 268 2.73 -20.58 0.43
CA GLY A 268 2.89 -21.08 1.79
C GLY A 268 2.86 -22.60 1.89
N LYS A 269 2.70 -23.07 3.11
CA LYS A 269 2.53 -24.49 3.47
C LYS A 269 1.83 -24.61 4.81
N ASP A 270 1.37 -25.81 5.15
CA ASP A 270 1.03 -26.12 6.53
C ASP A 270 2.28 -26.23 7.44
N THR A 271 2.07 -26.31 8.75
CA THR A 271 3.14 -26.59 9.73
C THR A 271 3.01 -27.95 10.41
N GLN A 272 1.94 -28.70 10.14
CA GLN A 272 1.65 -30.00 10.78
C GLN A 272 1.99 -31.21 9.91
N PHE A 273 2.33 -30.99 8.64
CA PHE A 273 2.61 -32.03 7.65
C PHE A 273 1.42 -32.98 7.41
N TRP A 274 0.20 -32.47 7.45
CA TRP A 274 -1.01 -33.27 7.27
C TRP A 274 -1.38 -33.39 5.80
N ALA A 275 -1.53 -34.63 5.32
CA ALA A 275 -2.00 -34.91 3.97
C ALA A 275 -3.32 -34.17 3.69
N GLY A 276 -3.42 -33.52 2.53
CA GLY A 276 -4.52 -32.64 2.17
C GLY A 276 -4.12 -31.15 2.05
N HIS A 277 -5.11 -30.28 2.21
CA HIS A 277 -5.02 -28.84 1.93
C HIS A 277 -5.25 -28.02 3.21
N TYR A 278 -4.33 -28.20 4.15
CA TYR A 278 -4.35 -27.56 5.47
C TYR A 278 -3.44 -26.33 5.57
N GLY A 279 -2.80 -25.94 4.46
CA GLY A 279 -1.93 -24.78 4.41
C GLY A 279 -2.68 -23.45 4.31
N ILE A 280 -1.97 -22.42 3.85
CA ILE A 280 -2.53 -21.07 3.75
C ILE A 280 -3.54 -20.96 2.60
N ARG A 281 -4.58 -20.16 2.81
CA ARG A 281 -5.47 -19.68 1.74
C ARG A 281 -5.04 -18.30 1.30
N VAL A 282 -4.97 -18.07 -0.01
CA VAL A 282 -4.67 -16.76 -0.61
C VAL A 282 -5.66 -16.42 -1.71
N THR A 283 -6.04 -15.15 -1.85
CA THR A 283 -6.95 -14.68 -2.90
C THR A 283 -6.90 -13.16 -3.05
N ASN A 284 -7.65 -12.63 -4.03
CA ASN A 284 -7.85 -11.20 -4.26
C ASN A 284 -6.54 -10.39 -4.31
N SER A 285 -5.49 -10.99 -4.89
CA SER A 285 -4.18 -10.35 -5.04
C SER A 285 -4.27 -9.20 -6.05
N SER A 286 -3.64 -8.05 -5.77
CA SER A 286 -3.58 -6.94 -6.73
C SER A 286 -2.21 -6.32 -6.88
N VAL A 287 -1.92 -5.87 -8.09
CA VAL A 287 -0.82 -4.96 -8.42
C VAL A 287 -1.41 -3.82 -9.25
N GLU A 288 -1.27 -2.59 -8.78
CA GLU A 288 -1.94 -1.42 -9.37
C GLU A 288 -0.98 -0.22 -9.42
N ILE A 289 -1.00 0.49 -10.55
CA ILE A 289 -0.28 1.76 -10.70
C ILE A 289 -1.19 2.89 -10.26
N CYS A 290 -0.77 3.64 -9.24
CA CYS A 290 -1.56 4.71 -8.63
C CYS A 290 -0.85 6.07 -8.81
N PRO A 291 -1.61 7.17 -8.87
CA PRO A 291 -1.03 8.51 -8.76
C PRO A 291 -0.14 8.64 -7.51
N PRO A 292 0.96 9.42 -7.57
CA PRO A 292 1.79 9.70 -6.41
C PRO A 292 0.96 10.16 -5.17
N ASP A 293 0.00 11.05 -5.42
CA ASP A 293 -0.88 11.62 -4.39
C ASP A 293 -2.09 10.74 -4.04
N GLU A 294 -2.34 9.65 -4.78
CA GLU A 294 -3.39 8.66 -4.47
C GLU A 294 -2.87 7.43 -3.72
N SER A 295 -1.58 7.35 -3.37
CA SER A 295 -1.14 6.26 -2.47
C SER A 295 -1.84 6.27 -1.10
N PHE A 296 -2.59 7.33 -0.80
CA PHE A 296 -3.46 7.48 0.35
C PHE A 296 -4.90 6.99 0.13
N ARG A 297 -5.26 6.56 -1.10
CA ARG A 297 -6.58 6.00 -1.46
C ARG A 297 -6.91 4.70 -0.71
N PHE A 298 -5.95 4.22 0.06
CA PHE A 298 -6.19 3.33 1.18
C PHE A 298 -5.55 4.00 2.38
N THR A 299 -6.40 4.47 3.25
CA THR A 299 -6.11 4.45 4.66
C THR A 299 -5.65 3.00 4.96
N ASN A 300 -4.32 2.85 5.00
CA ASN A 300 -3.49 1.69 5.38
C ASN A 300 -2.04 2.22 5.59
N ARG A 301 -1.87 3.55 5.72
CA ARG A 301 -0.61 4.11 6.21
C ARG A 301 -0.64 3.95 7.72
N ASN A 302 0.39 3.31 8.25
CA ASN A 302 0.56 3.25 9.67
C ASN A 302 0.68 4.67 10.24
N LEU A 303 -0.25 5.05 11.11
CA LEU A 303 -0.26 6.35 11.77
C LEU A 303 0.77 6.42 12.90
N LEU A 304 1.28 5.27 13.36
CA LEU A 304 2.37 5.22 14.33
C LEU A 304 3.70 5.62 13.67
N LYS A 305 4.43 6.51 14.34
CA LYS A 305 5.81 6.86 13.99
C LYS A 305 6.78 5.87 14.62
N ASN A 306 7.82 5.51 13.88
CA ASN A 306 8.89 4.60 14.32
C ASN A 306 8.35 3.33 15.03
N PRO A 307 7.48 2.54 14.36
CA PRO A 307 6.82 1.39 14.98
C PRO A 307 7.76 0.20 15.22
N SER A 308 8.94 0.18 14.59
CA SER A 308 9.88 -0.95 14.67
C SER A 308 11.27 -0.56 15.18
N ALA A 309 11.33 0.50 16.00
CA ALA A 309 12.53 0.91 16.74
C ALA A 309 13.73 1.40 15.92
N GLN A 310 13.65 1.54 14.58
CA GLN A 310 14.79 1.94 13.74
C GLN A 310 15.37 3.33 14.08
N GLU A 311 14.56 4.19 14.69
CA GLU A 311 14.98 5.51 15.19
C GLU A 311 14.94 5.56 16.72
N GLY A 312 15.24 4.44 17.39
CA GLY A 312 15.19 4.34 18.84
C GLY A 312 13.77 4.50 19.37
N PHE A 313 13.57 5.40 20.34
CA PHE A 313 12.25 5.75 20.90
C PHE A 313 11.64 7.02 20.29
N GLN A 314 12.19 7.55 19.20
CA GLN A 314 11.68 8.76 18.58
C GLN A 314 10.19 8.61 18.24
N GLY A 315 9.37 9.56 18.68
CA GLY A 315 7.91 9.55 18.51
C GLY A 315 7.13 8.78 19.57
N TRP A 316 7.79 8.11 20.52
CA TRP A 316 7.13 7.40 21.62
C TRP A 316 7.28 8.15 22.94
N GLU A 317 6.19 8.27 23.69
CA GLU A 317 6.19 8.75 25.07
C GLU A 317 6.31 7.55 26.01
N ILE A 318 7.29 7.57 26.91
CA ILE A 318 7.46 6.49 27.89
C ILE A 318 6.55 6.75 29.08
N VAL A 319 5.54 5.90 29.24
CA VAL A 319 4.52 5.99 30.31
C VAL A 319 5.04 5.34 31.59
N GLU A 320 5.65 4.16 31.45
CA GLU A 320 6.24 3.41 32.55
C GLU A 320 7.61 2.88 32.13
N ASN A 321 8.59 3.04 33.01
CA ASN A 321 9.97 2.66 32.75
C ASN A 321 10.61 1.98 33.96
N GLY A 322 9.90 0.99 34.53
CA GLY A 322 10.37 0.26 35.70
C GLY A 322 11.66 -0.52 35.41
N GLY A 323 12.28 -1.04 36.47
CA GLY A 323 13.46 -1.92 36.40
C GLY A 323 14.66 -1.31 35.65
N ASP A 324 15.31 -2.11 34.81
CA ASP A 324 16.44 -1.68 33.97
C ASP A 324 16.03 -0.93 32.70
N ARG A 325 14.78 -0.42 32.69
CA ARG A 325 14.20 0.41 31.64
C ARG A 325 14.01 -0.29 30.30
N TRP A 326 13.30 0.37 29.40
CA TRP A 326 13.19 0.02 28.00
C TRP A 326 14.56 0.07 27.31
N MET A 327 14.78 -0.84 26.36
CA MET A 327 15.90 -0.75 25.41
C MET A 327 15.41 -1.02 23.99
N THR A 328 16.17 -0.53 23.00
CA THR A 328 16.11 -1.08 21.65
C THR A 328 17.18 -2.15 21.53
N SER A 329 16.86 -3.24 20.84
CA SER A 329 17.80 -4.33 20.61
C SER A 329 17.68 -4.82 19.19
N GLU A 330 18.81 -5.24 18.62
CA GLU A 330 18.80 -6.01 17.39
C GLU A 330 17.88 -7.21 17.57
N ASN A 331 16.98 -7.38 16.62
CA ASN A 331 16.04 -8.48 16.66
C ASN A 331 16.80 -9.80 16.53
N ARG A 332 16.89 -10.55 17.63
CA ARG A 332 17.58 -11.85 17.70
C ARG A 332 16.79 -12.99 17.07
N ARG A 333 15.61 -12.71 16.53
CA ARG A 333 14.69 -13.69 15.94
C ARG A 333 14.48 -13.39 14.47
N THR A 334 14.10 -14.41 13.71
CA THR A 334 13.56 -14.25 12.36
C THR A 334 12.21 -13.52 12.48
N PHE A 335 12.23 -12.18 12.45
CA PHE A 335 11.12 -11.29 12.10
C PHE A 335 11.70 -10.12 11.25
N PRO A 336 10.99 -9.53 10.26
CA PRO A 336 11.55 -8.64 9.23
C PRO A 336 11.75 -7.21 9.74
N VAL A 337 12.28 -7.09 10.95
CA VAL A 337 12.68 -5.84 11.58
C VAL A 337 14.07 -6.06 12.13
N THR A 338 14.99 -5.14 11.83
CA THR A 338 16.36 -5.20 12.34
C THR A 338 16.41 -4.89 13.81
N GLU A 339 15.45 -4.11 14.31
CA GLU A 339 15.36 -3.65 15.69
C GLU A 339 13.98 -3.90 16.29
N CYS A 340 13.93 -4.00 17.61
CA CYS A 340 12.71 -4.13 18.39
C CYS A 340 12.85 -3.43 19.73
N PHE A 341 11.72 -3.07 20.33
CA PHE A 341 11.69 -2.55 21.69
C PHE A 341 11.61 -3.72 22.67
N VAL A 342 12.48 -3.74 23.68
CA VAL A 342 12.53 -4.81 24.68
C VAL A 342 12.24 -4.22 26.06
N THR A 343 11.31 -4.84 26.77
CA THR A 343 10.99 -4.50 28.16
C THR A 343 11.93 -5.21 29.13
N CYS A 344 12.00 -4.70 30.36
CA CYS A 344 12.76 -5.33 31.42
C CYS A 344 11.84 -6.02 32.47
N PHE A 345 12.39 -6.33 33.64
CA PHE A 345 11.66 -6.92 34.75
C PHE A 345 10.68 -5.98 35.46
N GLY A 346 10.88 -4.67 35.35
CA GLY A 346 9.87 -3.70 35.74
C GLY A 346 8.78 -3.57 34.68
N LEU A 347 7.64 -2.99 35.06
CA LEU A 347 6.62 -2.63 34.08
C LEU A 347 7.17 -1.55 33.14
N CYS A 348 7.15 -1.85 31.85
CA CYS A 348 7.59 -0.96 30.80
C CYS A 348 6.40 -0.72 29.86
N LEU A 349 5.95 0.53 29.76
CA LEU A 349 4.89 0.95 28.86
C LEU A 349 5.32 2.18 28.09
N LYS A 350 4.98 2.21 26.81
CA LYS A 350 5.13 3.39 25.96
C LYS A 350 3.84 3.62 25.19
N GLU A 351 3.60 4.88 24.86
CA GLU A 351 2.42 5.28 24.10
C GLU A 351 2.74 6.27 22.99
N GLN A 352 1.82 6.36 22.04
CA GLN A 352 1.79 7.42 21.05
C GLN A 352 0.36 7.94 20.90
N LEU A 353 0.20 9.25 20.98
CA LEU A 353 -1.06 9.93 20.76
C LEU A 353 -1.15 10.45 19.32
N ILE A 354 -2.02 9.84 18.54
CA ILE A 354 -2.27 10.22 17.15
C ILE A 354 -3.35 11.31 17.13
N VAL A 355 -3.06 12.44 16.51
CA VAL A 355 -4.03 13.54 16.27
C VAL A 355 -4.59 13.39 14.87
N LEU A 356 -5.83 12.92 14.74
CA LEU A 356 -6.43 12.54 13.46
C LEU A 356 -6.45 13.69 12.44
N LYS A 357 -6.78 14.89 12.89
CA LYS A 357 -6.81 16.11 12.07
C LYS A 357 -5.45 16.47 11.49
N LYS A 358 -4.37 16.27 12.25
CA LYS A 358 -2.99 16.49 11.76
C LYS A 358 -2.58 15.41 10.75
N GLU A 359 -3.16 14.23 10.86
CA GLU A 359 -2.96 13.11 9.94
C GLU A 359 -3.93 13.15 8.74
N GLY A 360 -4.62 14.28 8.50
CA GLY A 360 -5.45 14.49 7.31
C GLY A 360 -6.87 13.91 7.39
N TYR A 361 -7.28 13.40 8.56
CA TYR A 361 -8.63 12.89 8.78
C TYR A 361 -9.53 13.99 9.33
N SER A 362 -10.55 14.38 8.56
CA SER A 362 -11.46 15.46 8.95
C SER A 362 -12.46 15.00 10.02
N ASP A 363 -12.90 15.95 10.85
CA ASP A 363 -13.89 15.68 11.91
C ASP A 363 -15.20 15.11 11.31
N ALA A 364 -15.63 15.65 10.16
CA ALA A 364 -16.80 15.17 9.43
C ALA A 364 -16.66 13.72 8.93
N LEU A 365 -15.48 13.35 8.40
CA LEU A 365 -15.19 11.97 7.98
C LEU A 365 -15.32 11.00 9.16
N MET A 366 -14.67 11.35 10.28
CA MET A 366 -14.67 10.49 11.47
C MET A 366 -16.05 10.35 12.11
N ASP A 367 -16.89 11.38 12.04
CA ASP A 367 -18.23 11.39 12.64
C ASP A 367 -19.29 10.72 11.76
N GLN A 368 -19.28 11.02 10.45
CA GLN A 368 -20.34 10.60 9.54
C GLN A 368 -20.07 9.24 8.93
N GLN A 369 -18.84 8.99 8.46
CA GLN A 369 -18.49 7.74 7.76
C GLN A 369 -17.99 6.65 8.71
N GLN A 370 -17.45 7.06 9.88
CA GLN A 370 -16.89 6.16 10.90
C GLN A 370 -16.02 5.04 10.29
N PRO A 371 -14.95 5.39 9.55
CA PRO A 371 -14.10 4.41 8.88
C PRO A 371 -13.52 3.41 9.90
N HIS A 372 -13.38 2.14 9.51
CA HIS A 372 -12.82 1.12 10.39
C HIS A 372 -11.41 1.51 10.86
N ILE A 373 -11.12 1.39 12.15
CA ILE A 373 -9.76 1.64 12.68
C ILE A 373 -9.15 0.29 13.04
N LYS A 374 -8.25 -0.18 12.18
CA LYS A 374 -7.51 -1.41 12.38
C LYS A 374 -6.23 -1.13 13.14
N ILE A 375 -5.98 -1.92 14.17
CA ILE A 375 -4.71 -1.92 14.88
C ILE A 375 -4.03 -3.28 14.76
N SER A 376 -2.70 -3.27 14.83
CA SER A 376 -1.94 -4.49 15.06
C SER A 376 -0.69 -4.24 15.87
N ASP A 377 -0.20 -5.27 16.55
CA ASP A 377 1.08 -5.22 17.27
C ASP A 377 1.75 -6.58 17.24
N TRP A 378 3.05 -6.59 16.93
CA TRP A 378 3.84 -7.82 16.98
C TRP A 378 4.56 -7.89 18.30
N TYR A 379 4.44 -9.03 18.98
CA TYR A 379 5.05 -9.27 20.28
C TYR A 379 5.57 -10.70 20.42
N ALA A 380 6.64 -10.85 21.18
CA ALA A 380 7.18 -12.14 21.56
C ALA A 380 8.00 -12.00 22.85
N PRO A 381 8.23 -13.06 23.64
CA PRO A 381 9.20 -12.98 24.73
C PRO A 381 10.61 -12.76 24.16
N PHE A 382 11.48 -12.02 24.82
CA PHE A 382 12.86 -11.81 24.35
C PHE A 382 13.74 -13.04 24.64
N SER A 383 13.59 -13.62 25.83
CA SER A 383 14.26 -14.84 26.26
C SER A 383 13.26 -15.98 26.56
N ASP A 384 13.72 -17.05 27.20
CA ASP A 384 12.91 -18.12 27.79
C ASP A 384 12.43 -17.77 29.21
N CYS A 385 12.66 -16.54 29.67
CA CYS A 385 12.03 -16.00 30.87
C CYS A 385 10.52 -15.91 30.66
N GLY A 386 9.75 -16.13 31.72
CA GLY A 386 8.31 -15.89 31.64
C GLY A 386 8.06 -14.41 31.43
N SER A 387 7.28 -14.02 30.43
CA SER A 387 7.01 -12.61 30.14
C SER A 387 5.52 -12.33 30.09
N GLN A 388 5.16 -11.07 30.33
CA GLN A 388 3.80 -10.57 30.24
C GLN A 388 3.74 -9.48 29.18
N TYR A 389 2.82 -9.62 28.23
CA TYR A 389 2.48 -8.61 27.23
C TYR A 389 1.13 -7.97 27.55
N GLN A 390 1.02 -6.65 27.32
CA GLN A 390 -0.22 -5.92 27.40
C GLN A 390 -0.29 -4.79 26.36
N ILE A 391 -1.51 -4.53 25.89
CA ILE A 391 -1.84 -3.45 24.95
C ILE A 391 -3.15 -2.80 25.39
N CYS A 392 -3.26 -1.50 25.20
CA CYS A 392 -4.47 -0.71 25.36
C CYS A 392 -4.52 0.31 24.23
N VAL A 393 -5.63 0.33 23.48
CA VAL A 393 -5.86 1.35 22.47
C VAL A 393 -7.18 2.05 22.77
N GLU A 394 -7.14 3.37 22.84
CA GLU A 394 -8.29 4.20 23.14
C GLU A 394 -8.60 5.15 21.97
N LEU A 395 -9.85 5.16 21.53
CA LEU A 395 -10.40 6.19 20.67
C LEU A 395 -10.93 7.31 21.55
N LEU A 396 -10.39 8.51 21.41
CA LEU A 396 -10.63 9.61 22.35
C LEU A 396 -11.38 10.77 21.69
N ASP A 397 -12.23 11.44 22.47
CA ASP A 397 -12.93 12.66 22.09
C ASP A 397 -12.02 13.91 22.13
N GLU A 398 -12.57 15.08 21.78
CA GLU A 398 -11.85 16.37 21.82
C GLU A 398 -11.29 16.71 23.21
N LYS A 399 -11.95 16.23 24.28
CA LYS A 399 -11.53 16.39 25.69
C LYS A 399 -10.60 15.26 26.15
N LYS A 400 -10.11 14.42 25.23
CA LYS A 400 -9.28 13.23 25.47
C LYS A 400 -9.95 12.17 26.37
N LYS A 401 -11.28 12.10 26.39
CA LYS A 401 -12.02 11.04 27.07
C LYS A 401 -12.22 9.84 26.14
N PRO A 402 -12.10 8.60 26.64
CA PRO A 402 -12.31 7.42 25.82
C PRO A 402 -13.78 7.29 25.39
N ILE A 403 -13.98 7.24 24.07
CA ILE A 403 -15.24 6.88 23.40
C ILE A 403 -15.31 5.35 23.27
N SER A 404 -14.20 4.73 22.89
CA SER A 404 -14.08 3.28 22.74
C SER A 404 -12.68 2.83 23.17
N THR A 405 -12.59 1.70 23.86
CA THR A 405 -11.33 1.18 24.39
C THR A 405 -11.21 -0.29 24.04
N PHE A 406 -10.07 -0.65 23.46
CA PHE A 406 -9.65 -2.04 23.29
C PHE A 406 -8.52 -2.35 24.28
N GLN A 407 -8.83 -3.19 25.25
CA GLN A 407 -7.87 -3.66 26.24
C GLN A 407 -8.11 -5.15 26.50
N PRO A 408 -7.47 -6.05 25.73
CA PRO A 408 -7.62 -7.49 25.92
C PRO A 408 -6.96 -7.94 27.23
N GLU A 409 -7.27 -9.17 27.64
CA GLU A 409 -6.54 -9.81 28.73
C GLU A 409 -5.04 -9.89 28.43
N LYS A 410 -4.25 -9.77 29.49
CA LYS A 410 -2.79 -9.81 29.42
C LYS A 410 -2.33 -11.18 28.95
N VAL A 411 -1.35 -11.20 28.05
CA VAL A 411 -0.80 -12.46 27.54
C VAL A 411 0.40 -12.86 28.38
N PHE A 412 0.39 -14.08 28.89
CA PHE A 412 1.46 -14.65 29.73
C PHE A 412 2.21 -15.75 28.97
N PHE A 413 3.54 -15.65 28.97
CA PHE A 413 4.44 -16.65 28.42
C PHE A 413 5.04 -17.49 29.55
N GLN A 414 5.06 -18.81 29.38
CA GLN A 414 5.63 -19.72 30.37
C GLN A 414 7.15 -19.76 30.26
N GLN A 415 7.81 -19.99 31.39
CA GLN A 415 9.25 -20.14 31.45
C GLN A 415 9.74 -21.40 30.71
N GLY A 416 10.95 -21.34 30.15
CA GLY A 416 11.65 -22.49 29.58
C GLY A 416 11.14 -22.89 28.19
N LYS A 417 10.27 -22.07 27.60
CA LYS A 417 9.75 -22.25 26.25
C LYS A 417 10.04 -21.00 25.44
N MET A 418 10.64 -21.20 24.27
CA MET A 418 10.73 -20.14 23.27
C MET A 418 9.45 -20.15 22.43
N TYR A 419 8.83 -18.97 22.31
CA TYR A 419 7.61 -18.78 21.54
C TYR A 419 7.92 -18.01 20.27
N PRO A 420 7.31 -18.33 19.11
CA PRO A 420 7.45 -17.50 17.92
C PRO A 420 6.79 -16.13 18.13
N TRP A 421 7.09 -15.18 17.24
CA TRP A 421 6.36 -13.91 17.17
C TRP A 421 4.86 -14.17 16.98
N ARG A 422 4.05 -13.38 17.70
CA ARG A 422 2.59 -13.38 17.57
C ARG A 422 2.15 -11.97 17.18
N GLN A 423 1.03 -11.92 16.46
CA GLN A 423 0.39 -10.66 16.13
C GLN A 423 -0.89 -10.53 16.94
N MET A 424 -1.07 -9.39 17.60
CA MET A 424 -2.37 -8.95 18.12
C MET A 424 -3.01 -8.09 17.03
N THR A 425 -4.30 -8.28 16.75
CA THR A 425 -5.05 -7.40 15.85
C THR A 425 -6.43 -7.09 16.42
N HIS A 426 -6.93 -5.90 16.12
CA HIS A 426 -8.30 -5.50 16.44
C HIS A 426 -8.79 -4.47 15.43
N VAL A 427 -10.11 -4.43 15.21
CA VAL A 427 -10.74 -3.44 14.33
C VAL A 427 -11.87 -2.78 15.08
N PHE A 428 -11.74 -1.48 15.32
CA PHE A 428 -12.85 -0.68 15.82
C PHE A 428 -13.83 -0.41 14.69
N MET A 429 -15.09 -0.79 14.92
CA MET A 429 -16.20 -0.57 14.00
C MET A 429 -17.33 0.13 14.76
N LYS A 430 -18.06 1.03 14.10
CA LYS A 430 -19.25 1.68 14.67
C LYS A 430 -18.99 2.29 16.07
N TYR A 431 -17.84 2.92 16.24
CA TYR A 431 -17.39 3.47 17.53
C TYR A 431 -18.10 4.78 17.93
N GLY A 432 -18.98 5.31 17.08
CA GLY A 432 -19.74 6.53 17.33
C GLY A 432 -19.00 7.81 16.92
N PRO A 433 -19.71 8.94 16.80
CA PRO A 433 -19.09 10.21 16.43
C PRO A 433 -18.23 10.77 17.58
N GLY A 434 -17.35 11.71 17.23
CA GLY A 434 -16.57 12.49 18.19
C GLY A 434 -15.12 12.05 18.35
N VAL A 435 -14.66 11.00 17.66
CA VAL A 435 -13.26 10.54 17.74
C VAL A 435 -12.33 11.58 17.10
N ARG A 436 -11.38 12.08 17.89
CA ARG A 436 -10.37 13.08 17.48
C ARG A 436 -8.94 12.61 17.67
N PHE A 437 -8.72 11.70 18.63
CA PHE A 437 -7.42 11.15 18.89
C PHE A 437 -7.47 9.63 19.00
N ILE A 438 -6.33 8.99 18.74
CA ILE A 438 -6.11 7.58 19.05
C ILE A 438 -4.90 7.52 19.98
N ARG A 439 -5.08 6.99 21.18
CA ARG A 439 -3.95 6.66 22.06
C ARG A 439 -3.64 5.18 21.89
N PHE A 440 -2.41 4.87 21.51
CA PHE A 440 -1.91 3.51 21.38
C PHE A 440 -0.85 3.27 22.45
N THR A 441 -1.12 2.38 23.40
CA THR A 441 -0.23 2.06 24.52
C THR A 441 0.06 0.57 24.53
N HIS A 442 1.32 0.19 24.61
CA HIS A 442 1.72 -1.22 24.69
C HIS A 442 3.00 -1.41 25.49
N GLY A 443 3.26 -2.67 25.84
CA GLY A 443 4.48 -3.08 26.52
C GLY A 443 4.22 -4.28 27.41
N GLY A 444 4.87 -4.31 28.56
CA GLY A 444 4.90 -5.52 29.36
C GLY A 444 5.97 -5.51 30.42
N LYS A 445 6.25 -6.71 30.95
CA LYS A 445 7.30 -6.96 31.92
C LYS A 445 7.76 -8.41 31.88
N ASP A 446 8.96 -8.65 32.39
CA ASP A 446 9.36 -9.99 32.85
C ASP A 446 8.51 -10.40 34.08
N LEU A 447 8.27 -11.70 34.21
CA LEU A 447 7.66 -12.32 35.39
C LEU A 447 8.70 -12.71 36.43
N LYS A 448 9.99 -12.73 36.08
CA LYS A 448 11.10 -12.87 37.01
C LYS A 448 11.81 -11.54 37.17
N PHE A 449 12.06 -11.16 38.42
CA PHE A 449 12.88 -10.00 38.80
C PHE A 449 14.38 -10.21 38.53
N GLN A 450 14.72 -10.92 37.43
CA GLN A 450 16.10 -11.04 36.99
C GLN A 450 16.54 -9.69 36.40
N LYS A 451 17.68 -9.19 36.86
CA LYS A 451 18.29 -7.99 36.29
C LYS A 451 18.58 -8.22 34.81
N GLY A 452 18.33 -7.23 33.98
CA GLY A 452 18.45 -7.26 32.53
C GLY A 452 17.11 -7.10 31.79
N GLN A 453 17.22 -6.88 30.49
CA GLN A 453 16.09 -6.74 29.57
C GLN A 453 15.72 -8.10 28.98
N HIS A 454 14.98 -8.89 29.76
CA HIS A 454 14.57 -10.25 29.41
C HIS A 454 13.05 -10.40 29.22
N GLY A 455 12.32 -9.28 29.19
CA GLY A 455 10.86 -9.26 29.13
C GLY A 455 10.31 -9.47 27.72
N ILE A 456 9.20 -8.78 27.41
CA ILE A 456 8.58 -8.83 26.10
C ILE A 456 9.34 -7.94 25.12
N GLN A 457 9.48 -8.40 23.88
CA GLN A 457 9.84 -7.57 22.75
C GLN A 457 8.60 -7.24 21.92
N VAL A 458 8.49 -5.98 21.47
CA VAL A 458 7.41 -5.47 20.63
C VAL A 458 7.97 -4.73 19.42
N THR A 459 7.29 -4.83 18.28
CA THR A 459 7.74 -4.23 17.02
C THR A 459 6.61 -4.16 15.99
N ASN A 460 6.85 -3.46 14.88
CA ASN A 460 5.95 -3.34 13.72
C ASN A 460 4.47 -3.07 14.11
N SER A 461 4.27 -2.28 15.16
CA SER A 461 2.95 -1.85 15.62
C SER A 461 2.28 -1.01 14.55
N SER A 462 1.00 -1.19 14.30
CA SER A 462 0.27 -0.42 13.29
C SER A 462 -1.06 0.12 13.80
N VAL A 463 -1.36 1.36 13.42
CA VAL A 463 -2.71 1.95 13.47
C VAL A 463 -3.05 2.40 12.07
N GLU A 464 -4.07 1.81 11.47
CA GLU A 464 -4.54 2.05 10.12
C GLU A 464 -6.03 2.42 10.21
N ILE A 465 -6.40 3.56 9.63
CA ILE A 465 -7.81 3.80 9.32
C ILE A 465 -8.09 3.03 8.03
N CYS A 466 -9.28 2.51 7.79
CA CYS A 466 -9.68 1.76 6.59
C CYS A 466 -11.07 2.26 6.19
N PRO A 467 -11.39 2.47 4.90
CA PRO A 467 -12.71 2.96 4.51
C PRO A 467 -13.78 1.94 4.92
N THR A 468 -14.96 2.44 5.28
CA THR A 468 -16.18 1.64 5.35
C THR A 468 -16.66 1.41 3.91
N ASP A 469 -16.77 0.14 3.50
CA ASP A 469 -17.26 -0.24 2.17
C ASP A 469 -18.69 0.26 1.91
#